data_AF-A0A4U2DXJ1-F1
#
_entry.id   AF-A0A4U2DXJ1-F1
#
_cell.length_a   1.000
_cell.length_b   1.000
_cell.length_c   1.000
_cell.angle_alpha   90.00
_cell.angle_beta   90.00
_cell.angle_gamma   90.00
#
_symmetry.space_group_name_H-M   'P 1'
#
loop_
_entity.id
_entity.type
_entity.pdbx_description
1 polymer ?
#
loop_
_entity_poly.entity_id
_entity_poly.type
_entity_poly.pdbx_seq_one_letter_code
_entity_poly.pdbx_strand_id
1 'polypeptide(L)' 'VCRLNKVIKQNQKAPAQDISAIAPCHLEQIPCIGHNRIVIMASQTVECAYSDISGVHVRSSSQTATSQLTLKI' A
#
# COMPACT_ATOMS: atom_id res chain seq x y z
N VAL A 1 -12.67 -16.08 20.64
CA VAL A 1 -13.43 -15.06 19.86
C VAL A 1 -13.57 -13.71 20.60
N CYS A 2 -13.62 -13.67 21.93
CA CYS A 2 -13.86 -12.45 22.71
C CYS A 2 -12.84 -11.31 22.48
N ARG A 3 -11.56 -11.64 22.25
CA ARG A 3 -10.48 -10.66 22.02
C ARG A 3 -10.64 -9.90 20.70
N LEU A 4 -11.01 -10.58 19.61
CA LEU A 4 -11.23 -9.95 18.31
C LEU A 4 -12.35 -8.91 18.38
N ASN A 5 -13.47 -9.28 19.01
CA ASN A 5 -14.61 -8.37 19.20
C ASN A 5 -14.26 -7.14 20.07
N LYS A 6 -13.39 -7.30 21.07
CA LYS A 6 -12.90 -6.19 21.89
C LYS A 6 -12.04 -5.20 21.08
N VAL A 7 -11.15 -5.72 20.23
CA VAL A 7 -10.27 -4.90 19.37
C VAL A 7 -11.06 -4.14 18.31
N ILE A 8 -12.07 -4.78 17.70
CA ILE A 8 -12.95 -4.12 16.71
C ILE A 8 -13.71 -2.95 17.37
N LYS A 9 -14.32 -3.19 18.54
CA LYS A 9 -15.06 -2.16 19.28
C LYS A 9 -14.17 -0.99 19.75
N GLN A 10 -12.90 -1.24 20.05
CA GLN A 10 -11.94 -0.18 20.40
C GLN A 10 -11.57 0.67 19.17
N ASN A 11 -11.30 0.04 18.02
CA ASN A 11 -10.97 0.77 16.79
C ASN A 11 -12.16 1.60 16.26
N GLN A 12 -13.39 1.13 16.45
CA GLN A 12 -14.61 1.87 16.07
C GLN A 12 -14.87 3.12 16.93
N LYS A 13 -14.27 3.23 18.12
CA LYS A 13 -14.51 4.32 19.07
C LYS A 13 -13.51 5.48 18.97
N ALA A 14 -12.42 5.32 18.22
CA ALA A 14 -11.50 6.43 18.01
C ALA A 14 -12.20 7.49 17.15
N PRO A 15 -12.27 8.77 17.58
CA PRO A 15 -12.77 9.83 16.72
C PRO A 15 -11.90 9.89 15.47
N ALA A 16 -12.53 9.98 14.30
CA ALA A 16 -11.82 10.12 13.04
C ALA A 16 -10.99 11.41 13.09
N GLN A 17 -9.67 11.26 13.22
CA GLN A 17 -8.76 12.39 13.08
C GLN A 17 -8.74 12.78 11.60
N ASP A 18 -8.92 14.06 11.31
CA ASP A 18 -8.76 14.57 9.97
C ASP A 18 -7.27 14.53 9.60
N ILE A 19 -6.92 13.55 8.76
CA ILE A 19 -5.57 13.33 8.23
C ILE A 19 -5.46 13.74 6.76
N SER A 20 -6.46 14.43 6.21
CA SER A 20 -6.51 14.80 4.78
C SER A 20 -5.27 15.57 4.33
N ALA A 21 -4.66 16.37 5.22
CA ALA A 21 -3.44 17.13 4.95
C ALA A 21 -2.20 16.25 4.64
N ILE A 22 -2.17 14.99 5.12
CA ILE A 22 -1.03 14.07 4.95
C ILE A 22 -1.40 12.77 4.22
N ALA A 23 -2.67 12.56 3.91
CA ALA A 23 -3.20 11.37 3.27
C ALA A 23 -3.88 11.76 1.94
N PRO A 24 -3.11 12.06 0.89
CA PRO A 24 -3.68 12.37 -0.42
C PRO A 24 -4.50 11.18 -0.95
N CYS A 25 -5.52 11.48 -1.76
CA CYS A 25 -6.44 10.47 -2.30
C CYS A 25 -5.75 9.44 -3.22
N HIS A 26 -4.62 9.81 -3.81
CA HIS A 26 -3.83 8.97 -4.70
C HIS A 26 -2.36 9.01 -4.33
N LEU A 27 -1.69 7.87 -4.46
CA LEU A 27 -0.25 7.76 -4.33
C LEU A 27 0.41 8.39 -5.57
N GLU A 28 1.31 9.35 -5.37
CA GLU A 28 2.17 9.86 -6.46
C GLU A 28 3.40 8.98 -6.69
N GLN A 29 3.87 8.31 -5.62
CA GLN A 29 5.12 7.57 -5.59
C GLN A 29 4.95 6.25 -4.85
N ILE A 30 5.26 5.13 -5.51
CA ILE A 30 5.12 3.79 -4.95
C ILE A 30 6.49 3.31 -4.45
N PRO A 31 6.61 2.93 -3.17
CA PRO A 31 7.80 2.32 -2.64
C PRO A 31 7.89 0.86 -3.10
N CYS A 32 8.97 0.54 -3.79
CA CYS A 32 9.32 -0.80 -4.21
C CYS A 32 10.64 -1.25 -3.55
N ILE A 33 10.89 -2.55 -3.54
CA ILE A 33 12.14 -3.15 -3.07
C ILE A 33 13.03 -3.45 -4.27
N GLY A 34 14.31 -3.08 -4.20
CA GLY A 34 15.32 -3.50 -5.17
C GLY A 34 16.73 -3.51 -4.55
N HIS A 35 17.48 -4.61 -4.71
CA HIS A 35 18.86 -4.76 -4.24
C HIS A 35 19.13 -4.18 -2.83
N ASN A 36 18.33 -4.59 -1.83
CA ASN A 36 18.41 -4.10 -0.44
C ASN A 36 18.24 -2.58 -0.28
N ARG A 37 17.56 -1.93 -1.22
CA ARG A 37 17.22 -0.50 -1.21
C ARG A 37 15.74 -0.31 -1.53
N ILE A 38 15.21 0.84 -1.11
CA ILE A 38 13.89 1.30 -1.52
C ILE A 38 14.04 1.99 -2.87
N VAL A 39 13.29 1.52 -3.86
CA VAL A 39 13.18 2.13 -5.18
C VAL A 39 11.84 2.87 -5.23
N ILE A 40 11.88 4.17 -5.56
CA ILE A 40 10.68 4.98 -5.67
C ILE A 40 10.22 4.99 -7.13
N MET A 41 9.03 4.46 -7.39
CA MET A 41 8.43 4.43 -8.72
C MET A 41 7.32 5.48 -8.82
N ALA A 42 7.34 6.31 -9.87
CA ALA A 42 6.27 7.28 -10.10
C ALA A 42 4.99 6.55 -10.54
N SER A 43 3.86 6.81 -9.88
CA SER A 43 2.59 6.12 -10.16
C SER A 43 2.12 6.27 -11.60
N GLN A 44 2.50 7.36 -12.28
CA GLN A 44 2.12 7.62 -13.68
C GLN A 44 2.82 6.66 -14.66
N THR A 45 3.91 6.01 -14.25
CA THR A 45 4.66 5.06 -15.09
C THR A 45 4.20 3.61 -14.90
N VAL A 46 3.29 3.37 -13.95
CA VAL A 46 2.78 2.04 -13.65
C VAL A 46 1.71 1.65 -14.67
N GLU A 47 1.93 0.52 -15.32
CA GLU A 47 0.98 -0.07 -16.27
C GLU A 47 -0.04 -0.93 -15.53
N CYS A 48 0.43 -1.72 -14.55
CA CYS A 48 -0.43 -2.53 -13.70
C CYS A 48 0.22 -2.87 -12.37
N ALA A 49 -0.63 -3.21 -11.39
CA ALA A 49 -0.22 -3.84 -10.15
C ALA A 49 -1.04 -5.13 -9.94
N TYR A 50 -0.38 -6.19 -9.51
CA TYR A 50 -1.02 -7.49 -9.25
C TYR A 50 -0.40 -8.17 -8.04
N SER A 51 -1.14 -9.07 -7.43
CA SER A 51 -0.65 -9.91 -6.34
C SER A 51 -0.59 -11.37 -6.77
N ASP A 52 0.50 -12.05 -6.46
CA ASP A 52 0.63 -13.50 -6.57
C ASP A 52 1.10 -14.11 -5.23
N ILE A 53 1.52 -15.37 -5.25
CA ILE A 53 2.00 -16.07 -4.05
C ILE A 53 3.22 -15.41 -3.40
N SER A 54 4.01 -14.64 -4.16
CA SER A 54 5.23 -13.98 -3.69
C SER A 54 4.99 -12.56 -3.19
N GLY A 55 3.81 -11.99 -3.40
CA GLY A 55 3.44 -10.67 -2.89
C GLY A 55 2.86 -9.75 -3.98
N VAL A 56 3.00 -8.44 -3.78
CA VAL A 56 2.49 -7.43 -4.70
C VAL A 56 3.59 -6.95 -5.63
N HIS A 57 3.31 -7.04 -6.94
CA HIS A 57 4.19 -6.62 -8.01
C HIS A 57 3.61 -5.42 -8.73
N VAL A 58 4.48 -4.48 -9.07
CA VAL A 58 4.18 -3.25 -9.79
C VAL A 58 4.99 -3.27 -11.08
N ARG A 59 4.31 -3.23 -12.22
CA ARG A 59 4.96 -3.22 -13.54
C ARG A 59 4.93 -1.82 -14.13
N SER A 60 6.08 -1.38 -14.61
CA SER A 60 6.24 -0.27 -15.54
C SER A 60 6.74 -0.80 -16.89
N SER A 61 6.84 0.09 -17.88
CA SER A 61 7.38 -0.22 -19.20
C SER A 61 8.82 -0.72 -19.18
N SER A 62 9.62 -0.30 -18.19
CA SER A 62 11.03 -0.64 -18.09
C SER A 62 11.33 -1.82 -17.17
N GLN A 63 10.50 -2.06 -16.15
CA GLN A 63 10.80 -3.05 -15.12
C GLN A 63 9.57 -3.52 -14.34
N THR A 64 9.74 -4.66 -13.66
CA THR A 64 8.81 -5.15 -12.64
C THR A 64 9.47 -5.08 -11.28
N ALA A 65 8.79 -4.50 -10.30
CA ALA A 65 9.32 -4.34 -8.94
C ALA A 65 8.30 -4.80 -7.90
N THR A 66 8.78 -5.32 -6.78
CA THR A 66 7.92 -5.78 -5.68
C THR A 66 7.67 -4.64 -4.71
N SER A 67 6.43 -4.43 -4.27
CA SER A 67 6.08 -3.44 -3.24
C SER A 67 5.71 -4.11 -1.92
N GLN A 68 5.93 -3.43 -0.80
CA GLN A 68 5.42 -3.85 0.51
C GLN A 68 3.98 -3.39 0.77
N LEU A 69 3.39 -2.62 -0.16
CA LEU A 69 1.98 -2.25 -0.09
C LEU A 69 1.09 -3.43 -0.46
N THR A 70 -0.12 -3.46 0.09
CA THR A 70 -1.14 -4.47 -0.22
C THR A 70 -2.17 -3.89 -1.18
N LEU A 71 -2.65 -4.70 -2.13
CA LEU A 71 -3.79 -4.35 -2.97
C LEU A 71 -5.08 -4.47 -2.17
N LYS A 72 -5.86 -3.38 -2.13
CA LYS A 72 -7.20 -3.37 -1.54
C LYS A 72 -8.23 -3.37 -2.68
N ILE A 73 -9.12 -4.36 -2.66
CA ILE A 73 -10.33 -4.46 -3.48
C ILE A 73 -11.50 -3.78 -2.79
#